data_AF-A0AA87LRP7-F1
#
_entry.id   AF-A0AA87LRP7-F1
#
_cell.length_a   1.000
_cell.length_b   1.000
_cell.length_c   1.000
_cell.angle_alpha   90.00
_cell.angle_beta   90.00
_cell.angle_gamma   90.00
#
_symmetry.space_group_name_H-M   'P 1'
#
loop_
_entity.id
_entity.type
_entity.pdbx_description
1 polymer ?
#
loop_
_entity_poly.entity_id
_entity_poly.type
_entity_poly.pdbx_seq_one_letter_code
_entity_poly.pdbx_strand_id
1 'polypeptide(L)'
;MKTYWLIVTVLLVNLSSLLVNDYFPGTLAALGIPPWILFAVIALMVLLSALTLKTRREKKRYMIIFPVLMIAVPVLVLAVSAALGGEPHNSISLTSPSLWIGAAVTLWFFWLEYVRASRKEAEDT
;
A
#
# COMPACT_ATOMS: atom_id res chain seq x y z
N MET A 1 -2.24 -10.07 -15.64
CA MET A 1 -0.99 -9.43 -15.19
C MET A 1 -0.95 -7.90 -15.31
N LYS A 2 -1.17 -7.27 -16.48
CA LYS A 2 -1.04 -5.79 -16.64
C LYS A 2 -1.96 -4.96 -15.72
N THR A 3 -3.23 -5.34 -15.59
CA THR A 3 -4.21 -4.57 -14.80
C THR A 3 -3.90 -4.58 -13.30
N TYR A 4 -3.38 -5.70 -12.78
CA TYR A 4 -2.99 -5.79 -11.37
C TYR A 4 -1.83 -4.86 -11.05
N TRP A 5 -0.77 -4.91 -11.85
CA TRP A 5 0.36 -3.99 -11.69
C TRP A 5 -0.06 -2.53 -11.79
N LEU A 6 -1.00 -2.21 -12.70
CA LEU A 6 -1.58 -0.87 -12.78
C LEU A 6 -2.28 -0.48 -11.47
N ILE A 7 -3.10 -1.36 -10.89
CA ILE A 7 -3.77 -1.13 -9.60
C ILE A 7 -2.73 -0.87 -8.50
N VAL A 8 -1.68 -1.70 -8.41
CA VAL A 8 -0.60 -1.53 -7.41
C VAL A 8 0.12 -0.20 -7.60
N THR A 9 0.50 0.14 -8.84
CA THR A 9 1.18 1.41 -9.14
C THR A 9 0.30 2.61 -8.79
N VAL A 10 -0.98 2.60 -9.16
CA VAL A 10 -1.90 3.69 -8.84
C VAL A 10 -2.06 3.83 -7.33
N LEU A 11 -2.25 2.74 -6.61
CA LEU A 11 -2.33 2.76 -5.14
C LEU A 11 -1.08 3.35 -4.51
N LEU A 12 0.11 2.91 -4.94
CA LEU A 12 1.38 3.41 -4.44
C LEU A 12 1.53 4.91 -4.70
N VAL A 13 1.26 5.38 -5.92
CA VAL A 13 1.33 6.82 -6.26
C VAL A 13 0.38 7.65 -5.40
N ASN A 14 -0.85 7.16 -5.16
CA ASN A 14 -1.83 7.86 -4.32
C ASN A 14 -1.37 7.92 -2.87
N LEU A 15 -0.91 6.80 -2.31
CA LEU A 15 -0.37 6.72 -0.95
C LEU A 15 0.86 7.63 -0.77
N SER A 16 1.80 7.58 -1.71
CA SER A 16 2.97 8.45 -1.69
C SER A 16 2.59 9.92 -1.77
N SER A 17 1.61 10.28 -2.61
CA SER A 17 1.14 11.67 -2.73
C SER A 17 0.50 12.17 -1.44
N LEU A 18 -0.28 11.32 -0.75
CA LEU A 18 -0.84 11.64 0.56
C LEU A 18 0.25 11.84 1.62
N LEU A 19 1.26 10.97 1.64
CA LEU A 19 2.40 11.08 2.58
C LEU A 19 3.23 12.33 2.33
N VAL A 20 3.52 12.65 1.07
CA VAL A 20 4.22 13.88 0.69
C VAL A 20 3.43 15.10 1.14
N ASN A 21 2.11 15.11 0.95
CA ASN A 21 1.26 16.20 1.41
C ASN A 21 1.14 16.30 2.94
N ASP A 22 1.35 15.19 3.65
CA ASP A 22 1.41 15.19 5.11
C ASP A 22 2.69 15.82 5.65
N TYR A 23 3.83 15.58 4.99
CA TYR A 23 5.14 16.15 5.34
C TYR A 23 5.35 17.57 4.80
N PHE A 24 4.69 17.90 3.69
CA PHE A 24 4.76 19.19 3.01
C PHE A 24 3.32 19.67 2.71
N PRO A 25 2.65 20.27 3.70
CA PRO A 25 1.25 20.70 3.54
C PRO A 25 1.13 21.72 2.41
N GLY A 26 0.12 21.54 1.57
CA GLY A 26 -0.16 22.44 0.44
C GLY A 26 0.45 21.99 -0.89
N THR A 27 1.22 20.91 -0.93
CA THR A 27 1.74 20.33 -2.20
C THR A 27 0.62 19.86 -3.12
N LEU A 28 -0.42 19.19 -2.61
CA LEU A 28 -1.59 18.81 -3.42
C LEU A 28 -2.43 20.01 -3.83
N ALA A 29 -2.59 20.98 -2.92
CA ALA A 29 -3.33 22.22 -3.20
C ALA A 29 -2.64 23.05 -4.31
N ALA A 30 -1.31 23.10 -4.32
CA ALA A 30 -0.52 23.76 -5.36
C ALA A 30 -0.71 23.11 -6.75
N LEU A 31 -1.01 21.81 -6.78
CA LEU A 31 -1.37 21.07 -8.00
C LEU A 31 -2.86 21.19 -8.36
N GLY A 32 -3.67 21.88 -7.55
CA GLY A 32 -5.12 21.98 -7.73
C GLY A 32 -5.86 20.65 -7.44
N ILE A 33 -5.21 19.71 -6.75
CA ILE A 33 -5.76 18.39 -6.48
C ILE A 33 -6.34 18.38 -5.05
N PRO A 34 -7.67 18.30 -4.88
CA PRO A 34 -8.23 18.18 -3.55
C PRO A 34 -7.97 16.76 -2.97
N PRO A 35 -7.49 16.64 -1.71
CA PRO A 35 -7.03 15.37 -1.14
C PRO A 35 -8.06 14.24 -1.14
N TRP A 36 -9.36 14.57 -1.05
CA TRP A 36 -10.46 13.59 -1.06
C TRP A 36 -10.48 12.72 -2.32
N ILE A 37 -9.99 13.24 -3.47
CA ILE A 37 -9.92 12.47 -4.72
C ILE A 37 -8.97 11.29 -4.57
N LEU A 38 -7.83 11.46 -3.88
CA LEU A 38 -6.87 10.36 -3.68
C LEU A 38 -7.52 9.24 -2.84
N PHE A 39 -8.29 9.59 -1.82
CA PHE A 39 -9.06 8.61 -1.03
C PHE A 39 -10.14 7.90 -1.87
N ALA A 40 -10.85 8.64 -2.73
CA ALA A 40 -11.84 8.06 -3.64
C ALA A 40 -11.21 7.09 -4.64
N VAL A 41 -10.03 7.44 -5.19
CA VAL A 41 -9.26 6.58 -6.09
C VAL A 41 -8.78 5.32 -5.38
N ILE A 42 -8.28 5.44 -4.13
CA ILE A 42 -7.89 4.27 -3.33
C ILE A 42 -9.09 3.34 -3.12
N ALA A 43 -10.24 3.88 -2.70
CA ALA A 43 -11.45 3.09 -2.50
C ALA A 43 -11.90 2.38 -3.78
N LEU A 44 -11.89 3.09 -4.91
CA LEU A 44 -12.19 2.52 -6.22
C LEU A 44 -11.22 1.39 -6.60
N MET A 45 -9.93 1.59 -6.38
CA MET A 45 -8.91 0.58 -6.67
C MET A 45 -9.05 -0.67 -5.79
N VAL A 46 -9.43 -0.52 -4.52
CA VAL A 46 -9.74 -1.66 -3.62
C VAL A 46 -10.96 -2.44 -4.12
N LEU A 47 -12.02 -1.74 -4.53
CA LEU A 47 -13.21 -2.38 -5.11
C LEU A 47 -12.89 -3.12 -6.42
N LEU A 48 -12.16 -2.47 -7.33
CA LEU A 48 -11.71 -3.09 -8.58
C LEU A 48 -10.83 -4.31 -8.30
N SER A 49 -9.91 -4.22 -7.35
CA SER A 49 -9.08 -5.33 -6.92
C SER A 49 -9.94 -6.52 -6.45
N ALA A 50 -10.92 -6.28 -5.56
CA ALA A 50 -11.82 -7.31 -5.06
C ALA A 50 -12.65 -7.99 -6.17
N LEU A 51 -13.13 -7.21 -7.14
CA LEU A 51 -13.91 -7.71 -8.28
C LEU A 51 -13.05 -8.51 -9.28
N THR A 52 -11.79 -8.13 -9.47
CA THR A 52 -10.93 -8.68 -10.52
C THR A 52 -10.05 -9.86 -10.04
N LEU A 53 -9.78 -9.99 -8.74
CA LEU A 53 -8.89 -11.03 -8.17
C LEU A 53 -9.51 -12.44 -8.01
N LYS A 54 -10.62 -12.74 -8.69
CA LYS A 54 -11.27 -14.06 -8.63
C LYS A 54 -10.42 -15.19 -9.24
N THR A 55 -9.37 -14.88 -10.02
CA THR A 55 -8.51 -15.86 -10.70
C THR A 55 -7.44 -16.44 -9.74
N ARG A 56 -7.71 -17.65 -9.26
CA ARG A 56 -7.07 -18.34 -8.12
C ARG A 56 -5.60 -18.76 -8.31
N ARG A 57 -5.10 -18.93 -9.55
CA ARG A 57 -3.84 -19.67 -9.82
C ARG A 57 -2.55 -18.85 -9.88
N GLU A 58 -2.59 -17.53 -10.07
CA GLU A 58 -1.36 -16.70 -10.04
C GLU A 58 -1.02 -16.18 -8.62
N LYS A 59 -1.86 -16.48 -7.62
CA LYS A 59 -1.87 -15.83 -6.29
C LYS A 59 -0.57 -15.92 -5.49
N LYS A 60 0.19 -17.01 -5.55
CA LYS A 60 1.25 -17.27 -4.56
C LYS A 60 2.39 -16.25 -4.57
N ARG A 61 2.91 -15.90 -5.75
CA ARG A 61 4.04 -14.95 -5.88
C ARG A 61 3.60 -13.51 -5.59
N TYR A 62 2.39 -13.15 -6.00
CA TYR A 62 1.83 -11.82 -5.80
C TYR A 62 1.34 -11.57 -4.38
N MET A 63 0.96 -12.61 -3.63
CA MET A 63 0.59 -12.50 -2.21
C MET A 63 1.71 -11.99 -1.31
N ILE A 64 2.97 -12.21 -1.68
CA ILE A 64 4.13 -11.73 -0.90
C ILE A 64 4.65 -10.41 -1.47
N ILE A 65 4.76 -10.30 -2.80
CA ILE A 65 5.33 -9.11 -3.44
C ILE A 65 4.48 -7.86 -3.18
N PHE A 66 3.15 -7.99 -3.22
CA PHE A 66 2.24 -6.86 -3.01
C PHE A 66 2.33 -6.21 -1.63
N PRO A 67 2.17 -6.94 -0.50
CA PRO A 67 2.29 -6.33 0.82
C PRO A 67 3.68 -5.77 1.07
N VAL A 68 4.73 -6.42 0.56
CA VAL A 68 6.11 -5.92 0.69
C VAL A 68 6.26 -4.58 -0.04
N LEU A 69 5.78 -4.45 -1.28
CA LEU A 69 5.79 -3.18 -2.01
C LEU A 69 4.98 -2.09 -1.30
N MET A 70 3.78 -2.43 -0.84
CA MET A 70 2.87 -1.51 -0.14
C MET A 70 3.40 -1.05 1.22
N ILE A 71 4.40 -1.72 1.80
CA ILE A 71 5.09 -1.27 3.01
C ILE A 71 6.40 -0.54 2.65
N ALA A 72 7.24 -1.16 1.83
CA ALA A 72 8.57 -0.67 1.52
C ALA A 72 8.55 0.70 0.82
N VAL A 73 7.65 0.90 -0.15
CA VAL A 73 7.58 2.15 -0.91
C VAL A 73 7.10 3.32 -0.02
N PRO A 74 6.00 3.21 0.75
CA PRO A 74 5.63 4.23 1.73
C PRO A 74 6.72 4.54 2.75
N VAL A 75 7.40 3.52 3.30
CA VAL A 75 8.50 3.73 4.24
C VAL A 75 9.66 4.49 3.60
N LEU A 76 10.00 4.19 2.34
CA LEU A 76 11.01 4.94 1.59
C LEU A 76 10.59 6.40 1.40
N VAL A 77 9.34 6.65 1.03
CA VAL A 77 8.82 8.01 0.85
C VAL A 77 8.86 8.80 2.16
N LEU A 78 8.51 8.18 3.29
CA LEU A 78 8.63 8.78 4.61
C LEU A 78 10.08 9.13 4.94
N ALA A 79 11.02 8.22 4.67
CA ALA A 79 12.45 8.45 4.92
C ALA A 79 13.01 9.59 4.08
N VAL A 80 12.65 9.65 2.80
CA VAL A 80 13.06 10.74 1.91
C VAL A 80 12.42 12.06 2.36
N SER A 81 11.12 12.06 2.69
CA SER A 81 10.42 13.28 3.12
C SER A 81 10.99 13.83 4.43
N ALA A 82 11.33 12.96 5.38
CA ALA A 82 12.00 13.33 6.62
C ALA A 82 13.43 13.85 6.38
N ALA A 83 14.20 13.20 5.48
CA ALA A 83 15.56 13.64 5.14
C ALA A 83 15.58 15.01 4.44
N LEU A 84 14.52 15.35 3.71
CA LEU A 84 14.32 16.67 3.09
C LEU A 84 13.86 17.74 4.10
N GLY A 85 13.74 17.41 5.38
CA GLY A 85 13.34 18.33 6.43
C GLY A 85 11.83 18.54 6.56
N GLY A 86 11.01 17.67 5.93
CA GLY A 86 9.57 17.69 6.14
C GLY A 86 9.23 17.23 7.55
N GLU A 87 8.29 17.93 8.19
CA GLU A 87 7.74 17.53 9.48
C GLU A 87 6.35 16.92 9.27
N PRO A 88 6.07 15.74 9.84
CA PRO A 88 4.78 15.09 9.68
C PRO A 88 3.69 15.91 10.37
N HIS A 89 2.68 16.35 9.61
CA HIS A 89 1.54 17.08 10.16
C HIS A 89 0.59 16.15 10.94
N ASN A 90 0.45 14.89 10.50
CA ASN A 90 -0.25 13.85 11.24
C ASN A 90 0.72 12.96 12.01
N SER A 91 0.22 12.15 12.95
CA SER A 91 1.02 11.23 13.78
C SER A 91 1.67 10.06 13.02
N ILE A 92 1.74 10.12 11.69
CA ILE A 92 2.31 9.10 10.80
C ILE A 92 3.75 9.50 10.49
N SER A 93 4.66 9.03 11.33
CA SER A 93 6.11 9.22 11.18
C SER A 93 6.84 7.88 11.24
N LEU A 94 8.10 7.85 10.79
CA LEU A 94 8.97 6.67 10.97
C LEU A 94 9.18 6.28 12.44
N THR A 95 9.03 7.23 13.36
CA THR A 95 9.14 7.01 14.81
C THR A 95 7.85 6.54 15.44
N SER A 96 6.74 6.53 14.69
CA SER A 96 5.42 6.18 15.20
C SER A 96 5.27 4.66 15.37
N PRO A 97 5.04 4.15 16.59
CA PRO A 97 4.87 2.72 16.83
C PRO A 97 3.66 2.14 16.08
N SER A 98 2.61 2.94 15.88
CA SER A 98 1.37 2.52 15.20
C SER A 98 1.61 2.15 13.73
N LEU A 99 2.53 2.85 13.05
CA LEU A 99 2.91 2.53 11.67
C LEU A 99 3.50 1.12 11.57
N TRP A 100 4.45 0.82 12.45
CA TRP A 100 5.12 -0.48 12.47
C TRP A 100 4.19 -1.62 12.91
N ILE A 101 3.29 -1.35 13.87
CA ILE A 101 2.25 -2.30 14.27
C ILE A 101 1.33 -2.60 13.08
N GLY A 102 0.85 -1.58 12.37
CA GLY A 102 0.02 -1.75 11.18
C GLY A 102 0.71 -2.55 10.07
N ALA A 103 1.99 -2.24 9.82
CA ALA A 103 2.81 -2.99 8.86
C ALA A 103 2.99 -4.46 9.28
N ALA A 104 3.30 -4.72 10.55
CA ALA A 104 3.48 -6.08 11.07
C ALA A 104 2.20 -6.91 11.00
N VAL A 105 1.05 -6.33 11.39
CA VAL A 105 -0.26 -6.98 11.30
C VAL A 105 -0.60 -7.30 9.85
N THR A 106 -0.36 -6.37 8.93
CA THR A 106 -0.61 -6.59 7.49
C THR A 106 0.25 -7.72 6.96
N LEU A 107 1.55 -7.71 7.25
CA LEU A 107 2.48 -8.76 6.84
C LEU A 107 2.06 -10.13 7.40
N TRP A 108 1.62 -10.16 8.67
CA TRP A 108 1.12 -11.37 9.33
C TRP A 108 -0.13 -11.93 8.66
N PHE A 109 -1.09 -11.09 8.30
CA PHE A 109 -2.30 -11.52 7.57
C PHE A 109 -1.96 -12.14 6.22
N PHE A 110 -1.10 -11.50 5.44
CA PHE A 110 -0.66 -12.04 4.15
C PHE A 110 0.16 -13.33 4.30
N TRP A 111 0.98 -13.44 5.35
CA TRP A 111 1.71 -14.67 5.67
C TRP A 111 0.77 -15.83 5.99
N LEU A 112 -0.24 -15.60 6.85
CA LEU A 112 -1.25 -16.61 7.17
C LEU A 112 -2.01 -17.07 5.93
N GLU A 113 -2.40 -16.14 5.06
CA GLU A 113 -3.07 -16.47 3.82
C GLU A 113 -2.14 -17.30 2.91
N TYR A 114 -0.85 -16.94 2.83
CA TYR A 114 0.15 -17.67 2.03
C TYR A 114 0.33 -19.11 2.52
N VAL A 115 0.45 -19.31 3.84
CA VAL A 115 0.54 -20.64 4.46
C VAL A 115 -0.73 -21.46 4.23
N ARG A 116 -1.92 -20.83 4.28
CA ARG A 116 -3.18 -21.51 3.98
C ARG A 116 -3.27 -21.91 2.51
N ALA A 117 -2.80 -21.07 1.60
CA ALA A 117 -2.76 -21.37 0.17
C ALA A 117 -1.77 -22.51 -0.14
N SER A 118 -0.60 -22.52 0.51
CA SER A 118 0.40 -23.57 0.30
C SER A 118 -0.03 -24.94 0.83
N ARG A 119 -0.75 -25.01 1.96
CA ARG A 119 -1.30 -26.28 2.48
C ARG A 119 -2.35 -26.89 1.55
N LYS A 120 -3.24 -26.06 0.97
CA LYS A 120 -4.27 -26.53 0.04
C LYS A 120 -3.69 -27.11 -1.25
N GLU A 121 -2.56 -26.58 -1.72
CA GLU A 121 -1.87 -27.14 -2.89
C GLU A 121 -1.20 -28.49 -2.59
N ALA A 122 -0.80 -28.75 -1.34
CA ALA A 122 -0.19 -30.02 -0.93
C ALA A 122 -1.20 -31.14 -0.63
N GLU A 123 -2.46 -30.81 -0.35
CA GLU A 123 -3.57 -31.79 -0.23
C GLU A 123 -4.15 -32.21 -1.59
N ASP A 124 -3.94 -31.42 -2.64
CA ASP A 124 -4.45 -31.67 -4.01
C ASP A 124 -3.44 -32.45 -4.89
N THR A 125 -2.26 -32.79 -4.37
CA THR A 125 -1.18 -33.57 -5.03
C THR A 125 -0.96 -34.90 -4.34
#